data_AF-A0A9D2C8V0-F1
#
_entry.id   AF-A0A9D2C8V0-F1
#
_cell.length_a   1.000
_cell.length_b   1.000
_cell.length_c   1.000
_cell.angle_alpha   90.00
_cell.angle_beta   90.00
_cell.angle_gamma   90.00
#
_symmetry.space_group_name_H-M   'P 1'
#
loop_
_entity.id
_entity.type
_entity.pdbx_description
1 polymer ?
#
loop_
_entity_poly.entity_id
_entity_poly.type
_entity_poly.pdbx_seq_one_letter_code
_entity_poly.pdbx_strand_id
1 'polypeptide(L)'
;MRDAISRLHAHCEVELPGAIGEGHRRWRRKSIVAAIAFGAVGLLGVLAIVIGLAYRERVGGLVIFGGFMALVGLPEAILMSLLPLLWRGQFKMHLHPVRISRDGIWLRGIGPVPWSDVAPPTYVRVMTKSEPGGRLAVMPFAPAGFARANHDVPTRMRPRLGPRVYLTTQFRYLLVPGVAGMTEHEVMQVLAEAHRMFAQHG
;
A
#
# COMPACT_ATOMS: atom_id res chain seq x y z
N MET A 1 -15.46 8.04 11.66
CA MET A 1 -16.35 8.28 10.51
C MET A 1 -17.41 9.36 10.75
N ARG A 2 -18.38 9.19 11.67
CA ARG A 2 -19.49 10.15 11.87
C ARG A 2 -19.03 11.59 12.10
N ASP A 3 -18.02 11.78 12.95
CA ASP A 3 -17.43 13.11 13.21
C ASP A 3 -16.86 13.77 11.94
N ALA A 4 -16.23 13.00 11.05
CA ALA A 4 -15.68 13.52 9.80
C ALA A 4 -16.77 14.01 8.84
N ILE A 5 -17.87 13.25 8.71
CA ILE A 5 -19.02 13.65 7.88
C ILE A 5 -19.70 14.87 8.49
N SER A 6 -19.91 14.90 9.82
CA SER A 6 -20.49 16.06 10.49
C SER A 6 -19.67 17.33 10.28
N ARG A 7 -18.34 17.25 10.40
CA ARG A 7 -17.45 18.39 10.13
C ARG A 7 -17.47 18.82 8.66
N LEU A 8 -17.54 17.85 7.74
CA LEU A 8 -17.66 18.14 6.32
C LEU A 8 -18.94 18.92 6.01
N HIS A 9 -20.07 18.56 6.62
CA HIS A 9 -21.32 19.28 6.48
C HIS A 9 -21.26 20.68 7.13
N ALA A 10 -20.63 20.81 8.29
CA ALA A 10 -20.58 22.06 9.04
C ALA A 10 -19.60 23.10 8.46
N HIS A 11 -18.44 22.64 7.99
CA HIS A 11 -17.31 23.52 7.63
C HIS A 11 -16.91 23.42 6.15
N CYS A 12 -17.55 22.54 5.36
CA CYS A 12 -17.16 22.22 3.98
C CYS A 12 -15.71 21.75 3.84
N GLU A 13 -15.07 21.39 4.95
CA GLU A 13 -13.67 21.00 5.00
C GLU A 13 -13.40 20.05 6.18
N VAL A 14 -12.57 19.04 5.96
CA VAL A 14 -12.02 18.20 7.02
C VAL A 14 -10.58 17.80 6.70
N GLU A 15 -9.71 17.92 7.70
CA GLU A 15 -8.35 17.38 7.65
C GLU A 15 -8.31 16.07 8.45
N LEU A 16 -7.81 15.02 7.81
CA LEU A 16 -7.72 13.68 8.36
C LEU A 16 -6.26 13.24 8.45
N PRO A 17 -5.81 12.68 9.59
CA PRO A 17 -4.45 12.21 9.74
C PRO A 17 -4.15 11.07 8.75
N GLY A 18 -3.10 11.22 7.96
CA GLY A 18 -2.68 10.21 6.99
C GLY A 18 -2.19 8.93 7.68
N ALA A 19 -2.53 7.78 7.11
CA ALA A 19 -2.04 6.49 7.55
C ALA A 19 -1.64 5.61 6.37
N ILE A 20 -0.85 4.58 6.70
CA ILE A 20 -0.53 3.52 5.76
C ILE A 20 -1.81 2.74 5.41
N GLY A 21 -2.11 2.67 4.11
CA GLY A 21 -3.30 1.98 3.59
C GLY A 21 -3.32 0.47 3.86
N GLU A 22 -4.51 -0.13 3.78
CA GLU A 22 -4.71 -1.54 4.15
C GLU A 22 -3.91 -2.52 3.29
N GLY A 23 -3.81 -2.30 1.97
CA GLY A 23 -3.03 -3.16 1.09
C GLY A 23 -1.57 -3.31 1.53
N HIS A 24 -0.95 -2.20 1.97
CA HIS A 24 0.41 -2.25 2.49
C HIS A 24 0.49 -2.96 3.85
N ARG A 25 -0.48 -2.78 4.75
CA ARG A 25 -0.54 -3.53 6.02
C ARG A 25 -0.64 -5.04 5.77
N ARG A 26 -1.44 -5.45 4.79
CA ARG A 26 -1.59 -6.86 4.38
C ARG A 26 -0.29 -7.41 3.82
N TRP A 27 0.38 -6.67 2.93
CA TRP A 27 1.70 -7.04 2.41
C TRP A 27 2.72 -7.21 3.54
N ARG A 28 2.83 -6.23 4.45
CA ARG A 28 3.77 -6.32 5.58
C ARG A 28 3.49 -7.52 6.49
N ARG A 29 2.21 -7.82 6.75
CA ARG A 29 1.83 -9.00 7.53
C ARG A 29 2.26 -10.29 6.83
N LYS A 30 2.03 -10.41 5.52
CA LYS A 30 2.47 -11.56 4.72
C LYS A 30 3.99 -11.69 4.72
N SER A 31 4.73 -10.59 4.56
CA SER A 31 6.20 -10.61 4.58
C SER A 31 6.76 -11.04 5.94
N ILE A 32 6.14 -10.62 7.05
CA ILE A 32 6.53 -11.07 8.40
C ILE A 32 6.27 -12.57 8.56
N VAL A 33 5.09 -13.05 8.16
CA VAL A 33 4.76 -14.49 8.24
C VAL A 33 5.72 -15.31 7.39
N ALA A 34 6.04 -14.86 6.17
CA ALA A 34 7.02 -15.50 5.30
C ALA A 34 8.43 -15.49 5.92
N ALA A 35 8.87 -14.36 6.47
CA ALA A 35 10.18 -14.26 7.12
C ALA A 35 10.32 -15.23 8.29
N ILE A 36 9.27 -15.38 9.11
CA ILE A 36 9.25 -16.35 10.21
C ILE A 36 9.31 -17.78 9.66
N ALA A 37 8.51 -18.11 8.64
CA ALA A 37 8.49 -19.44 8.05
C ALA A 37 9.85 -19.84 7.46
N PHE A 38 10.46 -18.96 6.65
CA PHE A 38 11.80 -19.20 6.09
C PHE A 38 12.89 -19.22 7.16
N GLY A 39 12.78 -18.37 8.18
CA GLY A 39 13.69 -18.38 9.33
C GLY A 39 13.66 -19.70 10.09
N ALA A 40 12.46 -20.25 10.31
CA ALA A 40 12.29 -21.57 10.93
C ALA A 40 12.92 -22.68 10.09
N VAL A 41 12.70 -22.67 8.77
CA VAL A 41 13.36 -23.62 7.84
C VAL A 41 14.88 -23.51 7.91
N GLY A 42 15.41 -22.29 7.91
CA GLY A 42 16.84 -22.04 8.02
C GLY A 42 17.43 -22.56 9.33
N LEU A 43 16.77 -22.32 10.46
CA LEU A 43 17.19 -22.80 11.78
C LEU A 43 17.14 -24.33 11.90
N LEU A 44 16.11 -24.97 11.33
CA LEU A 44 16.04 -26.42 11.23
C LEU A 44 17.19 -26.97 10.38
N GLY A 45 17.57 -26.26 9.32
CA GLY A 45 18.75 -26.58 8.51
C GLY A 45 20.04 -26.54 9.32
N VAL A 46 20.26 -25.48 10.10
CA VAL A 46 21.42 -25.36 11.00
C VAL A 46 21.45 -26.49 12.02
N LEU A 47 20.29 -26.82 12.62
CA LEU A 47 20.18 -27.93 13.56
C LEU A 47 20.52 -29.28 12.90
N ALA A 48 20.05 -29.52 11.68
CA ALA A 48 20.38 -30.71 10.90
C ALA A 48 21.88 -30.81 10.59
N ILE A 49 22.56 -29.70 10.30
CA ILE A 49 24.03 -29.67 10.13
C ILE A 49 24.72 -30.10 11.42
N VAL A 50 24.31 -29.54 12.57
CA VAL A 50 24.92 -29.87 13.87
C VAL A 50 24.74 -31.35 14.20
N ILE A 51 23.54 -31.90 14.03
CA ILE A 51 23.27 -33.33 14.25
C ILE A 51 24.05 -34.20 13.25
N GLY A 52 24.07 -33.80 11.98
CA GLY A 52 24.79 -34.50 10.92
C GLY A 52 26.30 -34.55 11.16
N LEU A 53 26.88 -33.49 11.73
CA LEU A 53 28.29 -33.44 12.13
C LEU A 53 28.56 -34.29 13.38
N ALA A 54 27.66 -34.28 14.36
CA ALA A 54 27.78 -35.07 15.58
C ALA A 54 27.67 -36.59 15.34
N TYR A 55 26.85 -37.01 14.37
CA TYR A 55 26.58 -38.42 14.03
C TYR A 55 26.96 -38.77 12.59
N ARG A 56 28.11 -38.26 12.14
CA ARG A 56 28.55 -38.30 10.74
C ARG A 56 28.51 -39.69 10.10
N GLU A 57 28.85 -40.73 10.86
CA GLU A 57 28.91 -42.12 10.36
C GLU A 57 27.54 -42.72 10.00
N ARG A 58 26.45 -42.23 10.60
CA ARG A 58 25.09 -42.76 10.38
C ARG A 58 24.22 -41.82 9.54
N VAL A 59 24.41 -40.51 9.69
CA VAL A 59 23.50 -39.50 9.15
C VAL A 59 24.23 -38.33 8.49
N GLY A 60 25.43 -38.56 7.93
CA GLY A 60 26.22 -37.52 7.25
C GLY A 60 25.48 -36.77 6.14
N GLY A 61 24.47 -37.37 5.51
CA GLY A 61 23.60 -36.70 4.53
C GLY A 61 22.80 -35.51 5.09
N LEU A 62 22.56 -35.47 6.41
CA LEU A 62 21.94 -34.32 7.08
C LEU A 62 22.76 -33.04 6.95
N VAL A 63 24.08 -33.13 6.77
CA VAL A 63 24.93 -31.95 6.57
C VAL A 63 24.60 -31.26 5.25
N ILE A 64 24.40 -32.05 4.18
CA ILE A 64 24.06 -31.52 2.85
C ILE A 64 22.63 -30.97 2.85
N PHE A 65 21.69 -31.75 3.38
CA PHE A 65 20.29 -31.34 3.47
C PHE A 65 20.10 -30.09 4.34
N GLY A 66 20.73 -30.09 5.52
CA GLY A 66 20.70 -28.96 6.45
C GLY A 66 21.41 -27.73 5.88
N GLY A 67 22.52 -27.92 5.16
CA GLY A 67 23.22 -26.88 4.42
C GLY A 67 22.32 -26.19 3.40
N PHE A 68 21.58 -26.97 2.60
CA PHE A 68 20.62 -26.44 1.63
C PHE A 68 19.50 -25.65 2.31
N MET A 69 18.90 -26.19 3.38
CA MET A 69 17.84 -25.50 4.13
C MET A 69 18.32 -24.19 4.76
N ALA A 70 19.51 -24.19 5.37
CA ALA A 70 20.10 -22.99 5.95
C ALA A 70 20.42 -21.94 4.88
N LEU A 71 20.96 -22.37 3.74
CA LEU A 71 21.32 -21.50 2.62
C LEU A 71 20.11 -20.84 1.95
N VAL A 72 18.97 -21.51 1.87
CA VAL A 72 17.75 -20.92 1.30
C VAL A 72 16.98 -20.14 2.37
N GLY A 73 16.78 -20.72 3.56
CA GLY A 73 15.90 -20.16 4.58
C GLY A 73 16.42 -18.88 5.23
N LEU A 74 17.71 -18.83 5.61
CA LEU A 74 18.24 -17.68 6.36
C LEU A 74 18.36 -16.43 5.48
N PRO A 75 18.91 -16.46 4.26
CA PRO A 75 18.99 -15.27 3.41
C PRO A 75 17.61 -14.72 3.05
N GLU A 76 16.63 -15.60 2.75
CA GLU A 76 15.25 -15.19 2.44
C GLU A 76 14.60 -14.49 3.64
N ALA A 77 14.77 -15.04 4.86
CA ALA A 77 14.26 -14.43 6.09
C ALA A 77 14.89 -13.06 6.37
N ILE A 78 16.20 -12.93 6.17
CA ILE A 78 16.92 -11.66 6.30
C ILE A 78 16.41 -10.65 5.28
N LEU A 79 16.31 -11.04 4.02
CA LEU A 79 15.85 -10.18 2.93
C LEU A 79 14.44 -9.65 3.21
N MET A 80 13.50 -10.51 3.59
CA MET A 80 12.12 -10.13 3.92
C MET A 80 12.03 -9.22 5.14
N SER A 81 12.96 -9.34 6.09
CA SER A 81 13.04 -8.50 7.29
C SER A 81 13.67 -7.13 7.01
N LEU A 82 14.64 -7.05 6.08
CA LEU A 82 15.33 -5.82 5.71
C LEU A 82 14.56 -4.98 4.68
N LEU A 83 13.77 -5.61 3.81
CA LEU A 83 13.03 -4.94 2.75
C LEU A 83 12.17 -3.76 3.26
N PRO A 84 11.41 -3.87 4.37
CA PRO A 84 10.65 -2.74 4.91
C PRO A 84 11.52 -1.58 5.40
N LEU A 85 12.76 -1.85 5.85
CA LEU A 85 13.70 -0.82 6.32
C LEU A 85 14.19 0.03 5.14
N LEU A 86 14.54 -0.64 4.04
CA LEU A 86 14.99 0.00 2.80
C LEU A 86 13.88 0.87 2.16
N TRP A 87 12.61 0.55 2.43
CA TRP A 87 11.46 1.25 1.87
C TRP A 87 10.87 2.32 2.81
N ARG A 88 11.49 2.57 3.97
CA ARG A 88 11.05 3.58 4.96
C ARG A 88 10.81 4.97 4.37
N GLY A 89 11.63 5.38 3.41
CA GLY A 89 11.50 6.69 2.74
C GLY A 89 10.20 6.84 1.96
N GLN A 90 9.69 5.77 1.34
CA GLN A 90 8.41 5.79 0.63
C GLN A 90 7.22 5.84 1.61
N PHE A 91 7.36 5.27 2.81
CA PHE A 91 6.27 5.25 3.81
C PHE A 91 5.97 6.60 4.43
N LYS A 92 6.97 7.48 4.56
CA LYS A 92 6.75 8.84 5.07
C LYS A 92 5.71 9.61 4.24
N MET A 93 5.58 9.29 2.96
CA MET A 93 4.60 9.95 2.08
C MET A 93 3.15 9.60 2.43
N HIS A 94 2.90 8.44 3.05
CA HIS A 94 1.55 8.02 3.46
C HIS A 94 1.07 8.67 4.77
N LEU A 95 1.98 9.30 5.52
CA LEU A 95 1.67 9.96 6.80
C LEU A 95 1.25 11.42 6.63
N HIS A 96 1.37 11.98 5.42
CA HIS A 96 0.86 13.31 5.14
C HIS A 96 -0.65 13.37 5.29
N PRO A 97 -1.18 14.47 5.86
CA PRO A 97 -2.61 14.61 6.08
C PRO A 97 -3.39 14.58 4.76
N VAL A 98 -4.61 14.09 4.85
CA VAL A 98 -5.59 14.10 3.79
C VAL A 98 -6.54 15.23 4.09
N ARG A 99 -6.59 16.23 3.21
CA ARG A 99 -7.52 17.35 3.35
C ARG A 99 -8.61 17.20 2.30
N ILE A 100 -9.86 17.25 2.74
CA ILE A 100 -11.05 17.15 1.91
C ILE A 100 -11.74 18.51 2.03
N SER A 101 -11.91 19.23 0.93
CA SER A 101 -12.57 20.54 0.86
C SER A 101 -13.59 20.56 -0.27
N ARG A 102 -14.41 21.60 -0.33
CA ARG A 102 -15.23 21.96 -1.49
C ARG A 102 -14.44 22.02 -2.80
N ASP A 103 -13.21 22.53 -2.78
CA ASP A 103 -12.41 22.73 -4.01
C ASP A 103 -11.82 21.42 -4.54
N GLY A 104 -11.78 20.38 -3.72
CA GLY A 104 -11.18 19.10 -4.08
C GLY A 104 -10.55 18.37 -2.91
N ILE A 105 -9.72 17.39 -3.27
CA ILE A 105 -8.99 16.56 -2.31
C ILE A 105 -7.48 16.81 -2.40
N TRP A 106 -6.82 17.00 -1.25
CA TRP A 106 -5.37 16.97 -1.15
C TRP A 106 -4.92 15.62 -0.60
N LEU A 107 -4.04 14.98 -1.35
CA LEU A 107 -3.49 13.67 -1.04
C LEU A 107 -1.97 13.73 -1.02
N ARG A 108 -1.38 13.44 0.14
CA ARG A 108 0.07 13.24 0.27
C ARG A 108 0.90 14.43 -0.23
N GLY A 109 0.39 15.64 0.02
CA GLY A 109 0.98 16.90 -0.44
C GLY A 109 0.76 17.20 -1.93
N ILE A 110 -0.17 16.52 -2.60
CA ILE A 110 -0.62 16.82 -3.96
C ILE A 110 -2.07 17.28 -3.90
N GLY A 111 -2.36 18.47 -4.41
CA GLY A 111 -3.72 18.96 -4.59
C GLY A 111 -3.78 20.50 -4.67
N PRO A 112 -4.99 21.06 -4.81
CA PRO A 112 -6.26 20.32 -4.80
C PRO A 112 -6.45 19.50 -6.08
N VAL A 113 -6.94 18.27 -5.95
CA VAL A 113 -7.49 17.50 -7.07
C VAL A 113 -8.99 17.82 -7.11
N PRO A 114 -9.48 18.55 -8.12
CA PRO A 114 -10.88 18.94 -8.20
C PRO A 114 -11.83 17.74 -8.19
N TRP A 115 -13.03 17.90 -7.64
CA TRP A 115 -14.02 16.81 -7.64
C TRP A 115 -14.52 16.44 -9.03
N SER A 116 -14.47 17.37 -9.98
CA SER A 116 -14.79 17.13 -11.40
C SER A 116 -13.72 16.29 -12.12
N ASP A 117 -12.54 16.13 -11.53
CA ASP A 117 -11.43 15.36 -12.10
C ASP A 117 -11.52 13.88 -11.79
N VAL A 118 -12.40 13.51 -10.87
CA VAL A 118 -12.49 12.18 -10.31
C VAL A 118 -13.93 11.72 -10.32
N ALA A 119 -14.12 10.46 -10.67
CA ALA A 119 -15.38 9.77 -10.50
C ALA A 119 -15.56 9.35 -9.03
N PRO A 120 -16.79 8.98 -8.63
CA PRO A 120 -17.06 8.46 -7.30
C PRO A 120 -16.12 7.31 -6.91
N PRO A 121 -15.79 7.16 -5.62
CA PRO A 121 -14.90 6.10 -5.17
C PRO A 121 -15.51 4.72 -5.44
N THR A 122 -14.70 3.82 -6.01
CA THR A 122 -15.09 2.46 -6.35
C THR A 122 -13.97 1.46 -6.07
N TYR A 123 -14.33 0.19 -6.02
CA TYR A 123 -13.37 -0.89 -5.93
C TYR A 123 -13.06 -1.43 -7.33
N VAL A 124 -11.81 -1.32 -7.75
CA VAL A 124 -11.37 -1.83 -9.06
C VAL A 124 -10.35 -2.93 -8.86
N ARG A 125 -10.46 -3.99 -9.65
CA ARG A 125 -9.44 -5.04 -9.72
C ARG A 125 -8.38 -4.60 -10.72
N VAL A 126 -7.22 -4.22 -10.22
CA VAL A 126 -6.12 -3.71 -11.06
C VAL A 126 -4.89 -4.56 -10.80
N MET A 127 -4.25 -5.03 -11.86
CA MET A 127 -2.91 -5.61 -11.72
C MET A 127 -1.92 -4.48 -11.47
N THR A 128 -1.40 -4.42 -10.24
CA THR A 128 -0.31 -3.52 -9.91
C THR A 128 0.95 -4.34 -9.70
N LYS A 129 2.13 -3.74 -9.94
CA LYS A 129 3.41 -4.42 -9.74
C LYS A 129 3.57 -4.94 -8.30
N SER A 130 2.97 -4.25 -7.33
CA SER A 130 3.01 -4.59 -5.91
C SER A 130 1.92 -5.56 -5.46
N GLU A 131 0.84 -5.70 -6.22
CA GLU A 131 -0.32 -6.53 -5.85
C GLU A 131 -1.01 -7.07 -7.12
N PRO A 132 -0.52 -8.19 -7.68
CA PRO A 132 -1.14 -8.83 -8.84
C PRO A 132 -2.52 -9.38 -8.46
N GLY A 133 -3.58 -8.74 -8.94
CA GLY A 133 -4.96 -9.21 -8.80
C GLY A 133 -5.73 -8.69 -7.58
N GLY A 134 -5.17 -7.74 -6.83
CA GLY A 134 -5.83 -7.11 -5.68
C GLY A 134 -7.02 -6.23 -6.06
N ARG A 135 -8.06 -6.23 -5.21
CA ARG A 135 -9.16 -5.27 -5.26
C ARG A 135 -8.70 -4.02 -4.52
N LEU A 136 -8.59 -2.90 -5.22
CA LEU A 136 -8.11 -1.63 -4.67
C LEU A 136 -9.25 -0.62 -4.58
N ALA A 137 -9.32 0.08 -3.45
CA ALA A 137 -10.14 1.27 -3.28
C ALA A 137 -9.52 2.44 -4.06
N VAL A 138 -10.23 2.93 -5.07
CA VAL A 138 -9.74 3.98 -5.98
C VAL A 138 -10.85 4.95 -6.35
N MET A 139 -10.47 6.15 -6.78
CA MET A 139 -11.34 7.05 -7.54
C MET A 139 -10.83 7.11 -8.98
N PRO A 140 -11.59 6.62 -9.98
CA PRO A 140 -11.19 6.75 -11.38
C PRO A 140 -11.04 8.21 -11.78
N PHE A 141 -10.02 8.55 -12.55
CA PHE A 141 -9.91 9.90 -13.11
C PHE A 141 -10.92 10.10 -14.24
N ALA A 142 -11.62 11.23 -14.23
CA ALA A 142 -12.34 11.77 -15.38
C ALA A 142 -11.33 12.17 -16.49
N PRO A 143 -11.75 12.36 -17.75
CA PRO A 143 -10.82 12.68 -18.85
C PRO A 143 -9.90 13.88 -18.57
N ALA A 144 -10.44 14.96 -17.99
CA ALA A 144 -9.66 16.14 -17.62
C ALA A 144 -8.66 15.85 -16.49
N GLY A 145 -9.10 15.15 -15.44
CA GLY A 145 -8.23 14.70 -14.34
C GLY A 145 -7.13 13.75 -14.80
N PHE A 146 -7.44 12.88 -15.76
CA PHE A 146 -6.49 11.95 -16.36
C PHE A 146 -5.38 12.71 -17.11
N ALA A 147 -5.74 13.72 -17.90
CA ALA A 147 -4.78 14.56 -18.59
C ALA A 147 -3.87 15.27 -17.58
N ARG A 148 -4.44 15.96 -16.58
CA ARG A 148 -3.67 16.68 -15.55
C ARG A 148 -2.74 15.76 -14.75
N ALA A 149 -3.23 14.61 -14.32
CA ALA A 149 -2.44 13.64 -13.56
C ALA A 149 -1.23 13.10 -14.36
N ASN A 150 -1.34 13.00 -15.69
CA ASN A 150 -0.31 12.42 -16.55
C ASN A 150 0.58 13.45 -17.26
N HIS A 151 0.16 14.71 -17.34
CA HIS A 151 0.93 15.80 -17.96
C HIS A 151 1.47 16.79 -16.92
N ASP A 152 0.61 17.33 -16.06
CA ASP A 152 0.95 18.49 -15.22
C ASP A 152 1.67 18.09 -13.93
N VAL A 153 1.35 16.89 -13.41
CA VAL A 153 1.97 16.41 -12.17
C VAL A 153 3.40 15.92 -12.46
N PRO A 154 4.43 16.43 -11.75
CA PRO A 154 5.81 16.01 -11.95
C PRO A 154 5.98 14.50 -11.78
N THR A 155 6.78 13.86 -12.63
CA THR A 155 6.98 12.39 -12.65
C THR A 155 7.34 11.81 -11.28
N ARG A 156 8.12 12.54 -10.48
CA ARG A 156 8.52 12.15 -9.11
C ARG A 156 7.38 12.15 -8.09
N MET A 157 6.30 12.90 -8.37
CA MET A 157 5.13 13.04 -7.49
C MET A 157 3.97 12.12 -7.90
N ARG A 158 3.88 11.70 -9.17
CA ARG A 158 2.83 10.81 -9.66
C ARG A 158 2.59 9.53 -8.85
N PRO A 159 3.63 8.84 -8.31
CA PRO A 159 3.41 7.66 -7.44
C PRO A 159 2.58 7.95 -6.18
N ARG A 160 2.45 9.21 -5.77
CA ARG A 160 1.64 9.60 -4.62
C ARG A 160 0.15 9.66 -4.95
N LEU A 161 -0.21 9.94 -6.21
CA LEU A 161 -1.60 10.02 -6.68
C LEU A 161 -2.27 8.66 -6.69
N GLY A 162 -1.61 7.64 -7.22
CA GLY A 162 -2.32 6.44 -7.66
C GLY A 162 -1.43 5.22 -7.83
N PRO A 163 -2.03 4.02 -7.85
CA PRO A 163 -1.30 2.81 -8.20
C PRO A 163 -0.88 2.86 -9.67
N ARG A 164 0.35 2.44 -9.95
CA ARG A 164 0.80 2.25 -11.33
C ARG A 164 0.31 0.88 -11.83
N VAL A 165 -0.57 0.89 -12.83
CA VAL A 165 -1.04 -0.34 -13.48
C VAL A 165 0.15 -1.01 -14.16
N TYR A 166 0.25 -2.34 -14.02
CA TYR A 166 1.33 -3.15 -14.56
C TYR A 166 1.53 -2.86 -16.06
N LEU A 167 2.79 -2.69 -16.48
CA LEU A 167 3.21 -2.36 -17.85
C LEU A 167 2.67 -1.04 -18.44
N THR A 168 2.05 -0.17 -17.63
CA THR A 168 1.64 1.17 -18.09
C THR A 168 2.40 2.26 -17.35
N THR A 169 2.65 3.38 -18.02
CA THR A 169 3.18 4.63 -17.42
C THR A 169 2.07 5.59 -17.01
N GLN A 170 0.83 5.30 -17.39
CA GLN A 170 -0.33 6.15 -17.18
C GLN A 170 -1.01 5.88 -15.84
N PHE A 171 -1.38 6.95 -15.15
CA PHE A 171 -2.15 6.92 -13.92
C PHE A 171 -3.62 7.15 -14.24
N ARG A 172 -4.43 6.09 -14.13
CA ARG A 172 -5.88 6.09 -14.43
C ARG A 172 -6.76 6.28 -13.20
N TYR A 173 -6.16 6.10 -12.02
CA TYR A 173 -6.87 6.02 -10.77
C TYR A 173 -6.14 6.85 -9.73
N LEU A 174 -6.90 7.57 -8.92
CA LEU A 174 -6.46 8.13 -7.66
C LEU A 174 -6.62 7.05 -6.58
N LEU A 175 -5.55 6.75 -5.84
CA LEU A 175 -5.61 5.77 -4.76
C LEU A 175 -6.31 6.41 -3.56
N VAL A 176 -7.28 5.69 -2.99
CA VAL A 176 -7.90 6.13 -1.73
C VAL A 176 -6.84 6.11 -0.63
N PRO A 177 -6.66 7.21 0.12
CA PRO A 177 -5.66 7.27 1.16
C PRO A 177 -6.04 6.39 2.35
N GLY A 178 -5.02 5.90 3.08
CA GLY A 178 -5.26 5.42 4.44
C GLY A 178 -5.42 6.61 5.37
N VAL A 179 -6.38 6.53 6.28
CA VAL A 179 -6.62 7.54 7.32
C VAL A 179 -6.47 6.87 8.69
N ALA A 180 -5.80 7.53 9.63
CA ALA A 180 -5.62 6.96 10.97
C ALA A 180 -6.98 6.86 11.69
N GLY A 181 -7.26 5.69 12.26
CA GLY A 181 -8.53 5.44 12.96
C GLY A 181 -9.73 5.20 12.05
N MET A 182 -9.54 5.01 10.74
CA MET A 182 -10.62 4.63 9.81
C MET A 182 -10.22 3.41 8.96
N THR A 183 -11.19 2.55 8.72
CA THR A 183 -11.10 1.45 7.74
C THR A 183 -11.17 1.99 6.32
N GLU A 184 -10.67 1.21 5.35
CA GLU A 184 -10.76 1.59 3.93
C GLU A 184 -12.21 1.83 3.49
N HIS A 185 -13.15 1.04 4.00
CA HIS A 185 -14.58 1.20 3.71
C HIS A 185 -15.15 2.51 4.27
N GLU A 186 -14.78 2.91 5.49
CA GLU A 186 -15.21 4.18 6.06
C GLU A 186 -14.64 5.38 5.30
N VAL A 187 -13.37 5.32 4.86
CA VAL A 187 -12.78 6.37 4.03
C VAL A 187 -13.51 6.48 2.70
N MET A 188 -13.83 5.34 2.07
CA MET A 188 -14.63 5.30 0.85
C MET A 188 -15.99 5.98 1.03
N GLN A 189 -16.67 5.74 2.16
CA GLN A 189 -17.95 6.38 2.47
C GLN A 189 -17.81 7.90 2.64
N VAL A 190 -16.79 8.36 3.37
CA VAL A 190 -16.51 9.80 3.55
C VAL A 190 -16.24 10.47 2.19
N LEU A 191 -15.45 9.82 1.32
CA LEU A 191 -15.15 10.33 -0.02
C LEU A 191 -16.36 10.30 -0.95
N ALA A 192 -17.20 9.27 -0.86
CA ALA A 192 -18.44 9.19 -1.65
C ALA A 192 -19.39 10.32 -1.25
N GLU A 193 -19.50 10.60 0.05
CA GLU A 193 -20.33 11.65 0.60
C GLU A 193 -19.80 13.04 0.20
N ALA A 194 -18.48 13.26 0.29
CA ALA A 194 -17.83 14.49 -0.19
C ALA A 194 -18.02 14.70 -1.70
N HIS A 195 -17.86 13.63 -2.51
CA HIS A 195 -18.07 13.68 -3.95
C HIS A 195 -19.52 14.05 -4.27
N ARG A 196 -20.50 13.44 -3.60
CA ARG A 196 -21.92 13.79 -3.77
C ARG A 196 -22.20 15.25 -3.44
N MET A 197 -21.63 15.78 -2.37
CA MET A 197 -21.82 17.18 -1.98
C MET A 197 -21.18 18.16 -2.96
N PHE A 198 -19.95 17.91 -3.40
CA PHE A 198 -19.14 18.93 -4.07
C PHE A 198 -18.99 18.74 -5.58
N ALA A 199 -19.05 17.50 -6.08
CA ALA A 199 -18.91 17.24 -7.52
C ALA A 199 -20.14 17.66 -8.34
N GLN A 200 -21.32 17.77 -7.71
CA GLN A 200 -22.56 18.19 -8.38
C GLN A 200 -22.73 19.71 -8.44
N HIS A 201 -21.91 20.48 -7.70
CA HIS A 201 -22.06 21.93 -7.52
C HIS A 201 -20.86 22.73 -8.03
N GLY A 202 -19.98 22.12 -8.83
CA GLY A 202 -18.74 22.71 -9.33
C GLY A 202 -18.55 22.53 -10.83
#